data_AF-A0A959UY79-F1
#
_entry.id   AF-A0A959UY79-F1
#
_cell.length_a   1.000
_cell.length_b   1.000
_cell.length_c   1.000
_cell.angle_alpha   90.00
_cell.angle_beta   90.00
_cell.angle_gamma   90.00
#
_symmetry.space_group_name_H-M   'P 1'
#
loop_
_entity.id
_entity.type
_entity.pdbx_description
1 polymer ?
#
loop_
_entity_poly.entity_id
_entity_poly.type
_entity_poly.pdbx_seq_one_letter_code
_entity_poly.pdbx_strand_id
1 'polypeptide(L)'
;TSFEKVRIFNHIFFQVHGFKGNKRNYHAPQNSFLNEVLDSRKGNPLSLSIIYQVIAEDLELPLRGVNLPNHFVLAYLDEESMGGSATGDERYNVLFYINPFSQGDILGKNEIDEFLRKLNIEPRASFYTPCSNISIIRRQLNNLAHSYAKQGDRDRAADMEVLREVLAPFDEPI
;
A
#
# COMPACT_ATOMS: atom_id res chain seq x y z
N THR A 1 -0.49 -16.11 17.80
CA THR A 1 -1.49 -15.02 17.60
C THR A 1 -1.24 -14.30 16.28
N SER A 2 -2.17 -13.48 15.78
CA SER A 2 -1.98 -12.68 14.56
C SER A 2 -0.76 -11.75 14.66
N PHE A 3 -0.53 -11.14 15.81
CA PHE A 3 0.66 -10.33 16.09
C PHE A 3 1.98 -11.12 15.98
N GLU A 4 2.02 -12.35 16.49
CA GLU A 4 3.22 -13.20 16.38
C GLU A 4 3.50 -13.62 14.93
N LYS A 5 2.46 -14.00 14.17
CA LYS A 5 2.56 -14.29 12.73
C LYS A 5 3.20 -13.10 11.99
N VAL A 6 2.71 -11.89 12.25
CA VAL A 6 3.24 -10.65 11.64
C VAL A 6 4.66 -10.33 12.10
N ARG A 7 5.00 -10.52 13.38
CA ARG A 7 6.37 -10.29 13.87
C ARG A 7 7.39 -11.21 13.19
N ILE A 8 7.05 -12.49 13.01
CA ILE A 8 7.89 -13.46 12.31
C ILE A 8 8.02 -13.06 10.84
N PHE A 9 6.91 -12.71 10.19
CA PHE A 9 6.92 -12.21 8.81
C PHE A 9 7.83 -10.98 8.67
N ASN A 10 7.67 -9.98 9.54
CA ASN A 10 8.48 -8.77 9.55
C ASN A 10 9.98 -9.09 9.72
N HIS A 11 10.33 -10.01 10.62
CA HIS A 11 11.72 -10.44 10.79
C HIS A 11 12.29 -11.01 9.49
N ILE A 12 11.57 -11.92 8.84
CA ILE A 12 12.01 -12.54 7.59
C ILE A 12 12.09 -11.51 6.47
N PHE A 13 11.05 -10.70 6.28
CA PHE A 13 10.97 -9.74 5.18
C PHE A 13 11.99 -8.60 5.32
N PHE A 14 12.09 -7.99 6.50
CA PHE A 14 12.93 -6.81 6.71
C PHE A 14 14.36 -7.14 7.17
N GLN A 15 14.54 -8.12 8.05
CA GLN A 15 15.85 -8.42 8.62
C GLN A 15 16.61 -9.49 7.82
N VAL A 16 15.94 -10.58 7.45
CA VAL A 16 16.58 -11.67 6.69
C VAL A 16 16.75 -11.29 5.22
N HIS A 17 15.69 -10.77 4.57
CA HIS A 17 15.73 -10.37 3.16
C HIS A 17 16.08 -8.90 2.92
N GLY A 18 16.19 -8.08 3.98
CA GLY A 18 16.77 -6.74 3.89
C GLY A 18 15.91 -5.68 3.20
N PHE A 19 14.61 -5.94 2.99
CA PHE A 19 13.71 -4.94 2.39
C PHE A 19 13.64 -3.68 3.26
N LYS A 20 13.59 -2.50 2.64
CA LYS A 20 13.44 -1.23 3.37
C LYS A 20 12.96 -0.07 2.51
N GLY A 21 12.39 0.95 3.17
CA GLY A 21 12.00 2.19 2.52
C GLY A 21 13.20 2.95 1.94
N ASN A 22 13.10 3.42 0.70
CA ASN A 22 14.10 4.30 0.10
C ASN A 22 13.91 5.76 0.54
N LYS A 23 14.45 6.12 1.71
CA LYS A 23 14.33 7.48 2.25
C LYS A 23 15.24 8.52 1.58
N ARG A 24 16.35 8.09 0.95
CA ARG A 24 17.34 9.00 0.34
C ARG A 24 16.92 9.49 -1.03
N ASN A 25 16.35 8.61 -1.84
CA ASN A 25 15.85 8.95 -3.17
C ASN A 25 14.34 8.68 -3.21
N TYR A 26 13.58 9.38 -2.38
CA TYR A 26 12.17 9.08 -2.12
C TYR A 26 11.28 9.17 -3.38
N HIS A 27 11.59 10.09 -4.29
CA HIS A 27 10.82 10.35 -5.51
C HIS A 27 11.40 9.67 -6.76
N ALA A 28 12.31 8.70 -6.61
CA ALA A 28 12.81 7.95 -7.76
C ALA A 28 11.70 7.05 -8.33
N PRO A 29 11.44 7.06 -9.65
CA PRO A 29 10.50 6.14 -10.29
C PRO A 29 10.92 4.67 -10.10
N GLN A 30 12.21 4.39 -9.91
CA GLN A 30 12.74 3.06 -9.58
C GLN A 30 12.08 2.43 -8.35
N ASN A 31 11.68 3.25 -7.39
CA ASN A 31 11.00 2.77 -6.19
C ASN A 31 9.60 2.20 -6.45
N SER A 32 9.07 2.43 -7.65
CA SER A 32 7.75 2.02 -8.12
C SER A 32 7.78 0.80 -9.04
N PHE A 33 8.94 0.40 -9.56
CA PHE A 33 9.10 -0.77 -10.41
C PHE A 33 9.39 -2.01 -9.57
N LEU A 34 8.45 -2.96 -9.52
CA LEU A 34 8.56 -4.12 -8.63
C LEU A 34 9.82 -4.95 -8.88
N ASN A 35 10.24 -5.11 -10.14
CA ASN A 35 11.49 -5.78 -10.48
C ASN A 35 12.70 -5.09 -9.83
N GLU A 36 12.78 -3.76 -9.92
CA GLU A 36 13.88 -3.01 -9.30
C GLU A 36 13.81 -3.02 -7.76
N VAL A 37 12.61 -3.04 -7.18
CA VAL A 37 12.43 -3.16 -5.73
C VAL A 37 12.86 -4.55 -5.25
N LEU A 38 12.56 -5.62 -6.00
CA LEU A 38 13.01 -6.97 -5.69
C LEU A 38 14.54 -7.11 -5.77
N ASP A 39 15.17 -6.51 -6.78
CA ASP A 39 16.63 -6.54 -6.94
C ASP A 39 17.34 -5.70 -5.88
N SER A 40 16.89 -4.45 -5.68
CA SER A 40 17.55 -3.49 -4.78
C SER A 40 17.17 -3.66 -3.30
N ARG A 41 16.07 -4.39 -3.02
CA ARG A 41 15.40 -4.48 -1.72
C ARG A 41 14.97 -3.12 -1.16
N LYS A 42 14.81 -2.11 -2.02
CA LYS A 42 14.43 -0.75 -1.64
C LYS A 42 13.24 -0.29 -2.46
N GLY A 43 12.21 0.22 -1.79
CA GLY A 43 10.99 0.68 -2.46
C GLY A 43 10.32 1.85 -1.78
N ASN A 44 9.24 2.33 -2.40
CA ASN A 44 8.33 3.30 -1.81
C ASN A 44 7.30 2.59 -0.90
N PRO A 45 6.44 3.32 -0.17
CA PRO A 45 5.44 2.71 0.70
C PRO A 45 4.49 1.74 -0.02
N LEU A 46 4.08 2.05 -1.24
CA LEU A 46 3.14 1.23 -2.02
C LEU A 46 3.80 -0.07 -2.48
N SER A 47 4.95 0.00 -3.15
CA SER A 47 5.60 -1.15 -3.76
C SER A 47 6.10 -2.15 -2.70
N LEU A 48 6.61 -1.67 -1.56
CA LEU A 48 6.92 -2.57 -0.43
C LEU A 48 5.66 -3.25 0.10
N SER A 49 4.54 -2.53 0.18
CA SER A 49 3.28 -3.11 0.65
C SER A 49 2.68 -4.11 -0.34
N ILE A 50 2.84 -3.89 -1.65
CA ILE A 50 2.42 -4.85 -2.68
C ILE A 50 3.19 -6.17 -2.52
N ILE A 51 4.52 -6.11 -2.44
CA ILE A 51 5.35 -7.32 -2.31
C ILE A 51 5.03 -8.02 -0.98
N TYR A 52 4.90 -7.26 0.11
CA TYR A 52 4.52 -7.80 1.41
C TYR A 52 3.16 -8.50 1.33
N GLN A 53 2.15 -7.86 0.73
CA GLN A 53 0.79 -8.40 0.61
C GLN A 53 0.77 -9.69 -0.21
N VAL A 54 1.43 -9.73 -1.36
CA VAL A 54 1.45 -10.94 -2.22
C VAL A 54 2.05 -12.14 -1.49
N ILE A 55 3.17 -11.95 -0.77
CA ILE A 55 3.78 -13.03 0.02
C ILE A 55 2.88 -13.42 1.20
N ALA A 56 2.20 -12.46 1.82
CA ALA A 56 1.26 -12.72 2.89
C ALA A 56 0.04 -13.53 2.41
N GLU A 57 -0.49 -13.23 1.22
CA GLU A 57 -1.58 -13.97 0.58
C GLU A 57 -1.17 -15.42 0.28
N ASP A 58 0.05 -15.66 -0.23
CA ASP A 58 0.60 -17.01 -0.42
C ASP A 58 0.76 -17.80 0.89
N LEU A 59 0.84 -17.10 2.02
CA LEU A 59 0.88 -17.68 3.38
C LEU A 59 -0.49 -17.68 4.08
N GLU A 60 -1.57 -17.44 3.33
CA GLU A 60 -2.95 -17.39 3.81
C GLU A 60 -3.16 -16.36 4.95
N LEU A 61 -2.33 -15.31 5.01
CA LEU A 61 -2.50 -14.22 5.96
C LEU A 61 -3.52 -13.21 5.42
N PRO A 62 -4.49 -12.77 6.24
CA PRO A 62 -5.61 -11.94 5.80
C PRO A 62 -5.25 -10.45 5.69
N LEU A 63 -4.26 -10.14 4.85
CA LEU A 63 -3.72 -8.78 4.71
C LEU A 63 -4.21 -8.13 3.42
N ARG A 64 -4.72 -6.90 3.53
CA ARG A 64 -5.23 -6.14 2.37
C ARG A 64 -4.78 -4.69 2.41
N GLY A 65 -4.42 -4.14 1.27
CA GLY A 65 -3.94 -2.76 1.15
C GLY A 65 -4.99 -1.70 1.47
N VAL A 66 -4.58 -0.67 2.20
CA VAL A 66 -5.38 0.51 2.55
C VAL A 66 -4.69 1.78 2.06
N ASN A 67 -5.44 2.59 1.33
CA ASN A 67 -4.97 3.85 0.78
C ASN A 67 -4.96 4.94 1.85
N LEU A 68 -3.81 5.57 2.06
CA LEU A 68 -3.70 6.79 2.86
C LEU A 68 -3.22 7.96 1.99
N PRO A 69 -3.49 9.21 2.38
CA PRO A 69 -2.86 10.36 1.76
C PRO A 69 -1.33 10.27 1.91
N ASN A 70 -0.60 10.37 0.79
CA ASN A 70 0.87 10.31 0.75
C ASN A 70 1.54 9.03 1.29
N HIS A 71 0.76 8.03 1.72
CA HIS A 71 1.28 6.79 2.32
C HIS A 71 0.43 5.57 1.96
N PHE A 72 0.89 4.37 2.29
CA PHE A 72 0.12 3.14 2.06
C PHE A 72 0.44 2.14 3.17
N VAL A 73 -0.59 1.45 3.66
CA VAL A 73 -0.49 0.48 4.76
C VAL A 73 -1.29 -0.77 4.42
N LEU A 74 -1.11 -1.84 5.19
CA LEU A 74 -1.87 -3.08 5.06
C LEU A 74 -2.77 -3.25 6.28
N ALA A 75 -4.06 -3.50 6.10
CA ALA A 75 -4.97 -3.91 7.16
C ALA A 75 -4.90 -5.43 7.35
N TYR A 76 -4.68 -5.87 8.59
CA TYR A 76 -4.85 -7.26 8.98
C TYR A 76 -6.30 -7.48 9.38
N LEU A 77 -7.01 -8.29 8.60
CA LEU A 77 -8.41 -8.59 8.80
C LEU A 77 -8.59 -9.77 9.75
N ASP A 78 -9.75 -9.83 10.39
CA ASP A 78 -10.19 -11.04 11.07
C ASP A 78 -10.31 -12.21 10.09
N GLU A 79 -9.93 -13.43 10.51
CA GLU A 79 -9.91 -14.60 9.61
C GLU A 79 -11.32 -14.94 9.10
N GLU A 80 -12.37 -14.62 9.88
CA GLU A 80 -13.77 -14.73 9.45
C GLU A 80 -14.14 -13.76 8.30
N SER A 81 -13.40 -12.67 8.12
CA SER A 81 -13.58 -11.70 7.03
C SER A 81 -12.89 -12.12 5.72
N MET A 82 -12.25 -13.29 5.67
CA MET A 82 -11.61 -13.83 4.45
C MET A 82 -12.56 -14.60 3.53
N GLY A 83 -13.74 -14.98 4.03
CA GLY A 83 -14.71 -15.85 3.36
C GLY A 83 -15.59 -15.19 2.30
N GLY A 84 -15.17 -14.05 1.75
CA GLY A 84 -15.91 -13.12 0.89
C GLY A 84 -17.21 -13.61 0.26
N SER A 85 -18.33 -13.02 0.67
CA SER A 85 -19.50 -12.82 -0.17
C SER A 85 -19.19 -11.77 -1.23
N ALA A 86 -19.46 -12.08 -2.50
CA ALA A 86 -19.38 -11.17 -3.63
C ALA A 86 -20.42 -10.00 -3.59
N THR A 87 -21.11 -9.82 -2.47
CA THR A 87 -22.07 -8.73 -2.25
C THR A 87 -21.42 -7.66 -1.36
N GLY A 88 -21.21 -6.47 -1.90
CA GLY A 88 -20.45 -5.34 -1.33
C GLY A 88 -20.96 -4.71 -0.02
N ASP A 89 -21.39 -5.51 0.96
CA ASP A 89 -21.86 -5.08 2.28
C ASP A 89 -21.05 -5.73 3.43
N GLU A 90 -19.91 -6.36 3.12
CA GLU A 90 -19.00 -6.89 4.14
C GLU A 90 -18.28 -5.74 4.85
N ARG A 91 -18.63 -5.51 6.10
CA ARG A 91 -17.84 -4.67 7.01
C ARG A 91 -16.54 -5.41 7.30
N TYR A 92 -15.47 -5.06 6.60
CA TYR A 92 -14.12 -5.52 6.93
C TYR A 92 -13.83 -5.31 8.43
N ASN A 93 -13.64 -6.41 9.17
CA ASN A 93 -13.22 -6.33 10.56
C ASN A 93 -11.69 -6.19 10.60
N VAL A 94 -11.21 -4.93 10.65
CA VAL A 94 -9.78 -4.64 10.72
C VAL A 94 -9.29 -4.72 12.16
N LEU A 95 -8.36 -5.63 12.43
CA LEU A 95 -7.79 -5.82 13.76
C LEU A 95 -6.68 -4.79 14.04
N PHE A 96 -5.80 -4.56 13.08
CA PHE A 96 -4.71 -3.60 13.12
C PHE A 96 -4.16 -3.34 11.71
N TYR A 97 -3.25 -2.37 11.58
CA TYR A 97 -2.56 -2.05 10.35
C TYR A 97 -1.07 -2.33 10.47
N ILE A 98 -0.42 -2.55 9.33
CA ILE A 98 1.02 -2.75 9.21
C ILE A 98 1.54 -1.66 8.28
N ASN A 99 2.67 -1.05 8.63
CA ASN A 99 3.38 -0.10 7.79
C ASN A 99 4.69 -0.71 7.26
N PRO A 100 4.68 -1.34 6.06
CA PRO A 100 5.88 -1.94 5.48
C PRO A 100 7.02 -0.96 5.22
N PHE A 101 6.72 0.31 4.94
CA PHE A 101 7.75 1.33 4.74
C PHE A 101 8.55 1.61 6.02
N SER A 102 7.91 1.49 7.17
CA SER A 102 8.51 1.60 8.50
C SER A 102 8.81 0.23 9.11
N GLN A 103 9.38 -0.70 8.33
CA GLN A 103 9.84 -2.01 8.82
C GLN A 103 8.75 -2.86 9.49
N GLY A 104 7.50 -2.66 9.08
CA GLY A 104 6.36 -3.46 9.55
C GLY A 104 5.80 -3.00 10.89
N ASP A 105 6.02 -1.73 11.28
CA ASP A 105 5.37 -1.14 12.45
C ASP A 105 3.87 -1.47 12.46
N ILE A 106 3.38 -1.95 13.61
CA ILE A 106 1.97 -2.28 13.81
C ILE A 106 1.27 -1.06 14.38
N LEU A 107 0.18 -0.66 13.74
CA LEU A 107 -0.59 0.54 14.05
C LEU A 107 -2.02 0.16 14.39
N GLY A 108 -2.62 0.86 15.34
CA GLY A 108 -4.07 0.85 15.55
C GLY A 108 -4.74 1.99 14.79
N LYS A 109 -6.06 2.11 14.98
CA LYS A 109 -6.84 3.20 14.40
C LYS A 109 -6.36 4.58 14.88
N ASN A 110 -5.99 4.70 16.15
CA ASN A 110 -5.57 5.97 16.75
C ASN A 110 -4.31 6.54 16.08
N GLU A 111 -3.36 5.68 15.72
CA GLU A 111 -2.14 6.08 14.99
C GLU A 111 -2.45 6.57 13.58
N ILE A 112 -3.43 5.96 12.91
CA ILE A 112 -3.95 6.45 11.61
C ILE A 112 -4.64 7.81 11.78
N ASP A 113 -5.47 7.96 12.82
CA ASP A 113 -6.15 9.23 13.13
C ASP A 113 -5.11 10.35 13.38
N GLU A 114 -4.05 10.06 14.13
CA GLU A 114 -2.97 11.01 14.39
C GLU A 114 -2.18 11.35 13.12
N PHE A 115 -1.92 10.35 12.26
CA PHE A 115 -1.28 10.56 10.96
C PHE A 115 -2.10 11.51 10.08
N LEU A 116 -3.41 11.30 9.97
CA LEU A 116 -4.31 12.16 9.19
C LEU A 116 -4.39 13.58 9.78
N ARG A 117 -4.46 13.70 11.11
CA ARG A 117 -4.46 15.00 11.80
C ARG A 117 -3.20 15.80 11.52
N LYS A 118 -2.02 15.17 11.51
CA LYS A 118 -0.74 15.82 11.17
C LYS A 118 -0.71 16.38 9.74
N LEU A 119 -1.52 15.81 8.84
CA LEU A 119 -1.67 16.28 7.46
C LEU A 119 -2.81 17.30 7.30
N ASN A 120 -3.54 17.64 8.37
CA ASN A 120 -4.77 18.44 8.33
C ASN A 120 -5.82 17.84 7.39
N ILE A 121 -5.98 16.52 7.41
CA ILE A 121 -6.97 15.78 6.59
C ILE A 121 -8.04 15.19 7.50
N GLU A 122 -9.30 15.46 7.16
CA GLU A 122 -10.44 14.87 7.85
C GLU A 122 -10.53 13.35 7.59
N PRO A 123 -10.76 12.52 8.63
CA PRO A 123 -10.98 11.09 8.50
C PRO A 123 -12.10 10.74 7.52
N ARG A 124 -11.86 9.73 6.66
CA ARG A 124 -12.85 9.13 5.77
C ARG A 124 -12.79 7.61 5.90
N ALA A 125 -13.93 6.93 5.72
CA ALA A 125 -14.01 5.48 5.85
C ALA A 125 -12.97 4.74 4.98
N SER A 126 -12.71 5.24 3.77
CA SER A 126 -11.73 4.69 2.84
C SER A 126 -10.27 4.73 3.31
N PHE A 127 -9.96 5.51 4.36
CA PHE A 127 -8.63 5.51 4.99
C PHE A 127 -8.45 4.38 6.01
N TYR A 128 -9.50 3.61 6.29
CA TYR A 128 -9.50 2.52 7.27
C TYR A 128 -9.90 1.18 6.65
N THR A 129 -10.47 1.17 5.44
CA THR A 129 -10.93 -0.04 4.78
C THR A 129 -10.03 -0.44 3.60
N PRO A 130 -9.92 -1.74 3.31
CA PRO A 130 -9.23 -2.24 2.12
C PRO A 130 -9.68 -1.56 0.82
N CYS A 131 -8.72 -1.33 -0.07
CA CYS A 131 -8.96 -0.85 -1.42
C CYS A 131 -8.83 -1.98 -2.45
N SER A 132 -9.37 -1.75 -3.66
CA SER A 132 -9.31 -2.73 -4.75
C SER A 132 -7.92 -2.79 -5.39
N ASN A 133 -7.63 -3.89 -6.09
CA ASN A 133 -6.39 -4.02 -6.87
C ASN A 133 -6.29 -2.96 -7.98
N ILE A 134 -7.42 -2.57 -8.58
CA ILE A 134 -7.47 -1.47 -9.56
C ILE A 134 -7.05 -0.15 -8.89
N SER A 135 -7.53 0.14 -7.68
CA SER A 135 -7.13 1.32 -6.92
C SER A 135 -5.63 1.33 -6.59
N ILE A 136 -5.04 0.16 -6.27
CA ILE A 136 -3.60 0.01 -6.04
C ILE A 136 -2.81 0.32 -7.32
N ILE A 137 -3.20 -0.25 -8.46
CA ILE A 137 -2.53 -0.04 -9.75
C ILE A 137 -2.63 1.43 -10.18
N ARG A 138 -3.82 2.05 -10.05
CA ARG A 138 -4.01 3.49 -10.33
C ARG A 138 -3.08 4.36 -9.48
N ARG A 139 -2.95 4.03 -8.20
CA ARG A 139 -2.01 4.74 -7.31
C ARG A 139 -0.55 4.52 -7.73
N GLN A 140 -0.20 3.32 -8.17
CA GLN A 140 1.14 3.01 -8.66
C GLN A 140 1.50 3.87 -9.89
N LEU A 141 0.56 4.03 -10.83
CA LEU A 141 0.71 4.91 -11.99
C LEU A 141 0.80 6.38 -11.60
N ASN A 142 -0.04 6.86 -10.68
CA ASN A 142 0.04 8.23 -10.16
C ASN A 142 1.40 8.53 -9.49
N ASN A 143 1.94 7.58 -8.72
CA ASN A 143 3.27 7.72 -8.12
C ASN A 143 4.37 7.82 -9.19
N LEU A 144 4.27 7.05 -10.28
CA LEU A 144 5.19 7.13 -11.41
C LEU A 144 5.07 8.46 -12.16
N ALA A 145 3.85 8.89 -12.47
CA ALA A 145 3.58 10.18 -13.14
C ALA A 145 4.21 11.34 -12.37
N HIS A 146 3.96 11.40 -11.07
CA HIS A 146 4.55 12.42 -10.20
C HIS A 146 6.08 12.32 -10.09
N SER A 147 6.65 11.10 -10.09
CA SER A 147 8.10 10.90 -10.07
C SER A 147 8.77 11.39 -11.35
N TYR A 148 8.20 11.08 -12.51
CA TYR A 148 8.69 11.57 -13.81
C TYR A 148 8.55 13.08 -13.95
N ALA A 149 7.42 13.65 -13.53
CA ALA A 149 7.22 15.09 -13.52
C ALA A 149 8.27 15.82 -12.67
N LYS A 150 8.63 15.27 -11.50
CA LYS A 150 9.70 15.81 -10.64
C LYS A 150 11.09 15.72 -11.27
N GLN A 151 11.32 14.80 -12.18
CA GLN A 151 12.57 14.66 -12.94
C GLN A 151 12.60 15.51 -14.22
N GLY A 152 11.49 16.20 -14.55
CA GLY A 152 11.36 16.98 -15.77
C GLY A 152 10.96 16.17 -17.00
N ASP A 153 10.74 14.86 -16.86
CA ASP A 153 10.27 13.97 -17.94
C ASP A 153 8.74 14.07 -18.07
N ARG A 154 8.29 15.11 -18.78
CA ARG A 154 6.87 15.41 -18.93
C ARG A 154 6.14 14.42 -19.84
N ASP A 155 6.84 13.86 -20.82
CA ASP A 155 6.25 12.93 -21.78
C ASP A 155 5.89 11.62 -21.08
N ARG A 156 6.82 11.02 -20.32
CA ARG A 156 6.49 9.82 -19.55
C ARG A 156 5.48 10.08 -18.44
N ALA A 157 5.51 11.27 -17.83
CA ALA A 157 4.49 11.64 -16.85
C ALA A 157 3.09 11.63 -17.49
N ALA A 158 2.94 12.21 -18.69
CA ALA A 158 1.69 12.20 -19.44
C ALA A 158 1.26 10.77 -19.83
N ASP A 159 2.19 9.92 -20.28
CA ASP A 159 1.89 8.52 -20.59
C ASP A 159 1.31 7.77 -19.38
N MET A 160 1.87 7.98 -18.18
CA MET A 160 1.37 7.35 -16.95
C MET A 160 -0.03 7.83 -16.58
N GLU A 161 -0.36 9.11 -16.84
CA GLU A 161 -1.71 9.63 -16.64
C GLU A 161 -2.71 9.00 -17.62
N VAL A 162 -2.35 8.86 -18.90
CA VAL A 162 -3.20 8.18 -19.90
C VAL A 162 -3.49 6.74 -19.46
N LEU A 163 -2.47 5.98 -19.05
CA LEU A 163 -2.65 4.62 -18.53
C LEU A 163 -3.53 4.59 -17.28
N ARG A 164 -3.39 5.59 -16.40
CA ARG A 164 -4.21 5.69 -15.19
C ARG A 164 -5.68 5.91 -15.55
N GLU A 165 -5.97 6.77 -16.51
CA GLU A 165 -7.34 7.05 -16.98
C GLU A 165 -8.00 5.83 -17.64
N VAL A 166 -7.25 4.99 -18.37
CA VAL A 166 -7.79 3.73 -18.93
C VAL A 166 -8.27 2.77 -17.84
N LEU A 167 -7.67 2.84 -16.64
CA LEU A 167 -8.07 2.03 -15.49
C LEU A 167 -9.17 2.67 -14.64
N ALA A 168 -9.76 3.80 -15.06
CA ALA A 168 -10.90 4.37 -14.36
C ALA A 168 -12.07 3.38 -14.42
N PRO A 169 -12.69 3.03 -13.27
CA PRO A 169 -13.95 2.30 -13.33
C PRO A 169 -14.96 3.16 -14.10
N PHE A 170 -15.85 2.51 -14.85
CA PHE A 170 -16.97 3.21 -15.51
C PHE A 170 -17.86 3.99 -14.51
N ASP A 171 -17.71 3.80 -13.19
CA ASP A 171 -18.64 4.25 -12.14
C ASP A 171 -18.04 4.84 -10.82
N GLU A 172 -16.79 5.32 -10.74
CA GLU A 172 -16.33 6.08 -9.53
C GLU A 172 -15.99 7.55 -9.84
N PRO A 173 -16.42 8.53 -9.00
CA PRO A 173 -16.18 9.94 -9.25
C PRO A 173 -14.73 10.34 -8.96
N ILE A 174 -14.27 11.30 -9.77
CA ILE A 174 -12.95 11.97 -9.72
C ILE A 174 -12.70 12.63 -8.35
#